data_AF-A0A7S2EB00-F1
#
_entry.id   AF-A0A7S2EB00-F1
#
_cell.length_a   1.000
_cell.length_b   1.000
_cell.length_c   1.000
_cell.angle_alpha   90.00
_cell.angle_beta   90.00
_cell.angle_gamma   90.00
#
_symmetry.space_group_name_H-M   'P 1'
#
loop_
_entity.id
_entity.type
_entity.pdbx_description
1 polymer ?
#
loop_
_entity_poly.entity_id
_entity_poly.type
_entity_poly.pdbx_seq_one_letter_code
_entity_poly.pdbx_strand_id
1 'polypeptide(L)'
;RNVAEVVALLKREVTKTAEENDASNEAKGAVYRNMLIRAIHGCAVRFPDVAESVVHTLMDFLSTDGGMQVIIFVRAIVEQYPALRAPLITKLLGGLEDISNSSVMCVCLWILGEYCETADSVQEAFDD
;
A
#
# COMPACT_ATOMS: atom_id res chain seq x y z
N ARG A 1 -6.10 22.41 -12.14
CA ARG A 1 -4.86 21.81 -11.57
C ARG A 1 -5.13 20.34 -11.40
N ASN A 2 -4.46 19.50 -12.18
CA ASN A 2 -4.82 18.09 -12.34
C ASN A 2 -4.34 17.29 -11.13
N VAL A 3 -5.27 16.66 -10.40
CA VAL A 3 -4.94 15.83 -9.23
C VAL A 3 -3.97 14.71 -9.62
N ALA A 4 -4.07 14.20 -10.85
CA ALA A 4 -3.16 13.18 -11.36
C ALA A 4 -1.70 13.65 -11.39
N GLU A 5 -1.43 14.92 -11.73
CA GLU A 5 -0.07 15.49 -11.73
C GLU A 5 0.49 15.61 -10.31
N VAL A 6 -0.35 16.00 -9.34
CA VAL A 6 0.05 16.12 -7.93
C VAL A 6 0.38 14.74 -7.37
N VAL A 7 -0.46 13.74 -7.64
CA VAL A 7 -0.24 12.36 -7.19
C VAL A 7 0.98 11.75 -7.87
N ALA A 8 1.19 11.99 -9.17
CA ALA A 8 2.37 11.53 -9.88
C ALA A 8 3.67 12.11 -9.28
N LEU A 9 3.67 13.39 -8.92
CA LEU A 9 4.80 14.04 -8.26
C LEU A 9 5.06 13.42 -6.87
N LEU A 10 4.01 13.25 -6.06
CA LEU A 10 4.15 12.64 -4.72
C LEU A 10 4.70 11.21 -4.78
N LYS A 11 4.27 10.41 -5.77
CA LYS A 11 4.81 9.07 -5.99
C LYS A 11 6.30 9.10 -6.31
N ARG A 12 6.70 9.97 -7.24
CA ARG A 12 8.11 10.09 -7.61
C ARG A 12 8.98 10.45 -6.41
N GLU A 13 8.53 11.38 -5.58
CA GLU A 13 9.24 11.76 -4.37
C GLU A 13 9.30 10.61 -3.34
N VAL A 14 8.22 9.83 -3.17
CA VAL A 14 8.24 8.70 -2.22
C VAL A 14 9.15 7.57 -2.68
N THR A 15 9.18 7.27 -3.99
CA THR A 15 10.12 6.29 -4.56
C THR A 15 11.57 6.77 -4.39
N LYS A 16 11.84 8.04 -4.65
CA LYS A 16 13.19 8.62 -4.47
C LYS A 16 13.68 8.49 -3.03
N THR A 17 12.78 8.70 -2.05
CA THR A 17 13.13 8.50 -0.64
C THR A 17 13.34 7.04 -0.26
N ALA A 18 12.89 6.07 -1.06
CA ALA A 18 13.20 4.66 -0.86
C ALA A 18 14.60 4.30 -1.42
N GLU A 19 15.06 5.01 -2.46
CA GLU A 19 16.37 4.82 -3.09
C GLU A 19 17.52 5.56 -2.36
N GLU A 20 17.22 6.69 -1.70
CA GLU A 20 18.20 7.47 -0.94
C GLU A 20 18.54 6.80 0.42
N ASN A 21 19.50 5.88 0.41
CA ASN A 21 20.10 5.22 1.59
C ASN A 21 21.22 6.05 2.24
N ASP A 22 20.99 7.34 2.50
CA ASP A 22 21.96 8.15 3.23
C ASP A 22 21.83 7.87 4.75
N ALA A 23 22.66 6.95 5.25
CA ALA A 23 22.65 6.47 6.64
C ALA A 23 22.79 7.59 7.69
N SER A 24 23.30 8.77 7.29
CA SER A 24 23.44 9.93 8.17
C SER A 24 22.12 10.68 8.42
N ASN A 25 21.09 10.47 7.58
CA ASN A 25 19.83 11.22 7.61
C ASN A 25 18.58 10.32 7.60
N GLU A 26 18.75 9.02 7.79
CA GLU A 26 17.71 7.99 7.66
C GLU A 26 16.47 8.25 8.54
N ALA A 27 16.65 8.76 9.76
CA ALA A 27 15.53 9.13 10.63
C ALA A 27 14.68 10.27 10.04
N LYS A 28 15.31 11.28 9.40
CA LYS A 28 14.57 12.37 8.73
C LYS A 28 13.94 11.88 7.43
N GLY A 29 14.62 10.99 6.70
CA GLY A 29 14.09 10.31 5.52
C GLY A 29 12.84 9.49 5.82
N ALA A 30 12.83 8.76 6.93
CA ALA A 30 11.68 7.98 7.39
C ALA A 30 10.48 8.87 7.76
N VAL A 31 10.71 10.00 8.46
CA VAL A 31 9.65 10.97 8.77
C VAL A 31 9.09 11.60 7.50
N TYR A 32 9.95 11.99 6.55
CA TYR A 32 9.52 12.57 5.28
C TYR A 32 8.73 11.55 4.42
N ARG A 33 9.18 10.29 4.34
CA ARG A 33 8.43 9.17 3.73
C ARG A 33 7.03 9.05 4.30
N ASN A 34 6.91 9.01 5.62
CA ASN A 34 5.62 8.92 6.30
C ASN A 34 4.70 10.12 5.97
N MET A 35 5.24 11.34 5.85
CA MET A 35 4.46 12.52 5.44
C MET A 35 3.97 12.39 3.99
N LEU A 36 4.82 11.92 3.08
CA LEU A 36 4.45 11.68 1.68
C LEU A 36 3.35 10.61 1.57
N ILE A 37 3.49 9.49 2.27
CA ILE A 37 2.48 8.42 2.31
C ILE A 37 1.13 8.97 2.81
N ARG A 38 1.12 9.79 3.87
CA ARG A 38 -0.10 10.44 4.37
C ARG A 38 -0.73 11.40 3.36
N ALA A 39 0.07 12.17 2.64
CA ALA A 39 -0.43 13.08 1.61
C ALA A 39 -1.06 12.31 0.44
N ILE A 40 -0.39 11.25 -0.02
CA ILE A 40 -0.87 10.35 -1.07
C ILE A 40 -2.19 9.69 -0.65
N HIS A 41 -2.27 9.19 0.60
CA HIS A 41 -3.49 8.65 1.17
C HIS A 41 -4.64 9.64 1.11
N GLY A 42 -4.42 10.88 1.58
CA GLY A 42 -5.44 11.93 1.56
C GLY A 42 -5.94 12.26 0.16
N CYS A 43 -5.07 12.20 -0.84
CA CYS A 43 -5.47 12.37 -2.24
C CYS A 43 -6.30 11.18 -2.74
N ALA A 44 -5.86 9.95 -2.50
CA ALA A 44 -6.53 8.78 -3.06
C ALA A 44 -7.88 8.46 -2.39
N VAL A 45 -8.08 8.81 -1.12
CA VAL A 45 -9.41 8.74 -0.49
C VAL A 45 -10.39 9.74 -1.11
N ARG A 46 -9.90 10.92 -1.51
CA ARG A 46 -10.72 11.99 -2.11
C ARG A 46 -10.95 11.82 -3.61
N PHE A 47 -10.06 11.11 -4.28
CA PHE A 47 -10.05 10.96 -5.74
C PHE A 47 -9.89 9.48 -6.11
N PRO A 48 -11.01 8.77 -6.33
CA PRO A 48 -11.03 7.34 -6.65
C PRO A 48 -10.23 7.00 -7.91
N ASP A 49 -10.30 7.87 -8.92
CA ASP A 49 -9.72 7.66 -10.25
C ASP A 49 -8.19 7.47 -10.23
N VAL A 50 -7.53 7.95 -9.17
CA VAL A 50 -6.08 7.80 -8.96
C VAL A 50 -5.73 6.73 -7.92
N ALA A 51 -6.72 6.17 -7.24
CA ALA A 51 -6.53 5.25 -6.11
C ALA A 51 -5.85 3.94 -6.54
N GLU A 52 -6.28 3.33 -7.65
CA GLU A 52 -5.69 2.08 -8.17
C GLU A 52 -4.18 2.21 -8.38
N SER A 53 -3.78 3.25 -9.13
CA SER A 53 -2.38 3.53 -9.40
C SER A 53 -1.61 3.76 -8.10
N VAL A 54 -2.21 4.44 -7.12
CA VAL A 54 -1.59 4.80 -5.83
C VAL A 54 -1.35 3.58 -4.96
N VAL A 55 -2.32 2.68 -4.85
CA VAL A 55 -2.19 1.50 -3.98
C VAL A 55 -1.02 0.63 -4.45
N HIS A 56 -0.85 0.48 -5.76
CA HIS A 56 0.25 -0.28 -6.31
C HIS A 56 1.62 0.22 -5.83
N THR A 57 1.83 1.54 -5.78
CA THR A 57 3.08 2.16 -5.31
C THR A 57 3.21 2.08 -3.79
N LEU A 58 2.10 2.16 -3.04
CA LEU A 58 2.16 2.15 -1.58
C LEU A 58 2.41 0.75 -1.01
N MET A 59 2.00 -0.32 -1.71
CA MET A 59 2.24 -1.70 -1.26
C MET A 59 3.73 -2.02 -1.08
N ASP A 60 4.61 -1.40 -1.87
CA ASP A 60 6.07 -1.56 -1.73
C ASP A 60 6.61 -1.01 -0.39
N PHE A 61 5.79 -0.25 0.35
CA PHE A 61 6.12 0.33 1.65
C PHE A 61 5.55 -0.46 2.84
N LEU A 62 4.89 -1.61 2.62
CA LEU A 62 4.29 -2.43 3.69
C LEU A 62 5.32 -2.92 4.72
N SER A 63 6.55 -3.20 4.28
CA SER A 63 7.64 -3.68 5.13
C SER A 63 8.43 -2.56 5.84
N THR A 64 8.07 -1.30 5.59
CA THR A 64 8.73 -0.14 6.19
C THR A 64 8.03 0.31 7.47
N ASP A 65 8.63 1.25 8.21
CA ASP A 65 8.03 1.89 9.40
C ASP A 65 6.63 2.51 9.14
N GLY A 66 6.32 2.86 7.88
CA GLY A 66 5.02 3.36 7.46
C GLY A 66 3.97 2.30 7.09
N GLY A 67 4.31 1.02 7.16
CA GLY A 67 3.47 -0.09 6.66
C GLY A 67 2.07 -0.15 7.28
N MET A 68 1.94 0.24 8.55
CA MET A 68 0.62 0.29 9.23
C MET A 68 -0.33 1.30 8.58
N GLN A 69 0.16 2.46 8.15
CA GLN A 69 -0.67 3.46 7.47
C GLN A 69 -1.08 2.97 6.07
N VAL A 70 -0.16 2.27 5.39
CA VAL A 70 -0.41 1.66 4.09
C VAL A 70 -1.49 0.57 4.19
N ILE A 71 -1.41 -0.35 5.14
CA ILE A 71 -2.38 -1.46 5.18
C ILE A 71 -3.78 -0.99 5.58
N ILE A 72 -3.90 0.02 6.46
CA ILE A 72 -5.18 0.65 6.79
C ILE A 72 -5.80 1.33 5.56
N PHE A 73 -4.97 1.95 4.73
CA PHE A 73 -5.41 2.55 3.47
C PHE A 73 -5.92 1.52 2.47
N VAL A 74 -5.17 0.43 2.29
CA VAL A 74 -5.58 -0.68 1.41
C VAL A 74 -6.92 -1.22 1.88
N ARG A 75 -7.10 -1.45 3.18
CA ARG A 75 -8.39 -1.86 3.75
C ARG A 75 -9.52 -0.91 3.35
N ALA A 76 -9.33 0.40 3.53
CA ALA A 76 -10.35 1.40 3.19
C ALA A 76 -10.72 1.39 1.70
N ILE A 77 -9.75 1.17 0.81
CA ILE A 77 -10.01 1.09 -0.64
C ILE A 77 -10.74 -0.19 -1.01
N VAL A 78 -10.33 -1.34 -0.47
CA VAL A 78 -10.96 -2.64 -0.75
C VAL A 78 -12.43 -2.64 -0.28
N GLU A 79 -12.72 -1.97 0.84
CA GLU A 79 -14.08 -1.79 1.36
C GLU A 79 -14.91 -0.85 0.47
N GLN A 80 -14.32 0.27 0.03
CA GLN A 80 -15.02 1.31 -0.74
C GLN A 80 -15.20 0.99 -2.23
N TYR A 81 -14.30 0.19 -2.83
CA TYR A 81 -14.23 -0.06 -4.27
C TYR A 81 -14.18 -1.55 -4.60
N PRO A 82 -15.33 -2.22 -4.75
CA PRO A 82 -15.42 -3.64 -5.07
C PRO A 82 -14.65 -4.06 -6.33
N ALA A 83 -14.61 -3.20 -7.34
CA ALA A 83 -13.90 -3.45 -8.60
C ALA A 83 -12.38 -3.60 -8.44
N LEU A 84 -11.80 -3.02 -7.37
CA LEU A 84 -10.36 -3.10 -7.08
C LEU A 84 -10.00 -4.26 -6.16
N ARG A 85 -10.97 -5.04 -5.64
CA ARG A 85 -10.68 -6.12 -4.67
C ARG A 85 -9.76 -7.18 -5.26
N ALA A 86 -10.14 -7.78 -6.38
CA ALA A 86 -9.36 -8.84 -7.03
C ALA A 86 -7.88 -8.45 -7.25
N PRO A 87 -7.55 -7.35 -7.95
CA PRO A 87 -6.15 -6.99 -8.19
C PRO A 87 -5.38 -6.64 -6.91
N LEU A 88 -6.06 -6.11 -5.87
CA LEU A 88 -5.42 -5.80 -4.59
C LEU A 88 -5.18 -7.03 -3.72
N ILE A 89 -6.10 -7.98 -3.71
CA ILE A 89 -5.96 -9.26 -3.00
C ILE A 89 -4.77 -10.04 -3.58
N THR A 90 -4.73 -10.22 -4.90
CA THR A 90 -3.61 -10.91 -5.57
C THR A 90 -2.26 -10.27 -5.24
N LYS A 91 -2.20 -8.94 -5.21
CA LYS A 91 -0.95 -8.23 -4.87
C LYS A 91 -0.60 -8.33 -3.38
N LEU A 92 -1.58 -8.33 -2.48
CA LEU A 92 -1.35 -8.56 -1.04
C LEU A 92 -0.81 -9.97 -0.77
N LEU A 93 -1.34 -10.98 -1.47
CA LEU A 93 -0.84 -12.35 -1.38
C LEU A 93 0.62 -12.45 -1.81
N GLY A 94 0.97 -11.88 -2.97
CA GLY A 94 2.35 -11.90 -3.47
C GLY A 94 3.37 -11.11 -2.62
N GLY A 95 2.91 -10.21 -1.74
CA GLY A 95 3.77 -9.43 -0.84
C GLY A 95 3.75 -9.91 0.60
N LEU A 96 3.06 -11.02 0.91
CA LEU A 96 2.82 -11.46 2.29
C LEU A 96 4.14 -11.84 3.00
N GLU A 97 5.05 -12.49 2.29
CA GLU A 97 6.35 -12.93 2.82
C GLU A 97 7.27 -11.77 3.21
N ASP A 98 7.13 -10.63 2.52
CA ASP A 98 7.97 -9.46 2.75
C ASP A 98 7.55 -8.67 4.01
N ILE A 99 6.37 -8.95 4.58
CA ILE A 99 5.83 -8.20 5.73
C ILE A 99 6.52 -8.66 7.02
N SER A 100 7.49 -7.88 7.48
CA SER A 100 8.22 -8.11 8.73
C SER A 100 7.44 -7.71 9.99
N ASN A 101 6.47 -6.81 9.87
CA ASN A 101 5.71 -6.28 11.00
C ASN A 101 4.46 -7.12 11.28
N SER A 102 4.40 -7.76 12.45
CA SER A 102 3.29 -8.63 12.86
C SER A 102 1.94 -7.93 12.91
N SER A 103 1.89 -6.65 13.28
CA SER A 103 0.63 -5.88 13.31
C SER A 103 0.11 -5.61 11.90
N VAL A 104 1.01 -5.31 10.96
CA VAL A 104 0.67 -5.12 9.54
C VAL A 104 0.19 -6.44 8.94
N MET A 105 0.89 -7.54 9.24
CA MET A 105 0.51 -8.89 8.84
C MET A 105 -0.90 -9.26 9.31
N CYS A 106 -1.25 -8.99 10.58
CA CYS A 106 -2.59 -9.29 11.09
C CYS A 106 -3.69 -8.55 10.32
N VAL A 107 -3.47 -7.27 9.98
CA VAL A 107 -4.46 -6.51 9.19
C VAL A 107 -4.52 -7.04 7.76
N CYS A 108 -3.37 -7.41 7.18
CA CYS A 108 -3.31 -8.01 5.85
C CYS A 108 -4.12 -9.32 5.79
N LEU A 109 -3.89 -10.24 6.73
CA LEU A 109 -4.64 -11.50 6.83
C LEU A 109 -6.14 -11.27 7.08
N TRP A 110 -6.50 -10.23 7.83
CA TRP A 110 -7.90 -9.86 8.01
C TRP A 110 -8.56 -9.42 6.70
N ILE A 111 -7.87 -8.59 5.89
CA ILE A 111 -8.36 -8.17 4.58
C ILE A 111 -8.51 -9.39 3.66
N LEU A 112 -7.51 -10.27 3.62
CA LEU A 112 -7.56 -11.49 2.82
C LEU A 112 -8.72 -12.39 3.25
N GLY A 113 -8.91 -12.61 4.55
CA GLY A 113 -10.00 -13.44 5.06
C GLY A 113 -11.40 -12.89 4.79
N GLU A 114 -11.57 -11.58 4.79
CA GLU A 114 -12.87 -10.93 4.54
C GLU A 114 -13.20 -10.86 3.03
N TYR A 115 -12.20 -10.67 2.18
CA TYR A 115 -12.40 -10.31 0.77
C TYR A 115 -11.84 -11.31 -0.25
N CYS A 116 -11.28 -12.45 0.17
CA CYS A 116 -11.04 -13.59 -0.72
C CYS A 116 -12.38 -14.25 -1.08
N GLU A 117 -13.00 -13.79 -2.18
CA GLU A 117 -14.31 -14.27 -2.63
C GLU A 117 -14.22 -15.50 -3.59
N THR A 118 -13.04 -15.87 -4.10
CA THR A 118 -12.87 -16.97 -5.08
C THR A 118 -11.92 -18.07 -4.61
N ALA A 119 -12.34 -19.34 -4.78
CA ALA A 119 -11.56 -20.54 -4.42
C ALA A 119 -10.16 -20.57 -5.07
N ASP A 120 -10.02 -20.04 -6.29
CA ASP A 120 -8.73 -19.95 -6.99
C ASP A 120 -7.72 -19.04 -6.27
N SER A 121 -8.18 -17.96 -5.63
CA SER A 121 -7.31 -17.03 -4.87
C SER A 121 -6.86 -17.59 -3.51
N VAL A 122 -7.66 -18.50 -2.93
CA VAL A 122 -7.27 -19.22 -1.71
C VAL A 122 -6.29 -20.34 -2.05
N GLN A 123 -6.44 -20.99 -3.21
CA GLN A 123 -5.56 -22.08 -3.62
C GLN A 123 -4.15 -21.58 -3.98
N GLU A 124 -4.01 -20.41 -4.65
CA GLU A 124 -2.71 -19.73 -4.84
C GLU A 124 -2.03 -19.31 -3.54
N ALA A 125 -2.78 -19.06 -2.46
CA ALA A 125 -2.22 -18.65 -1.17
C ALA A 125 -1.65 -19.81 -0.34
N PHE A 126 -2.02 -21.05 -0.67
CA PHE A 126 -1.66 -22.26 0.08
C PHE A 126 -0.89 -23.29 -0.75
N ASP A 127 -0.82 -23.15 -2.07
CA ASP A 127 0.01 -23.98 -2.94
C ASP A 127 1.43 -23.40 -3.00
N ASP A 128 2.30 -23.93 -2.14
CA ASP A 128 3.76 -23.92 -2.21
C ASP A 128 4.29 -25.35 -1.94
#